data_AF-A0A5J4UVL7-F1
#
_entry.id   AF-A0A5J4UVL7-F1
#
_cell.length_a   1.000
_cell.length_b   1.000
_cell.length_c   1.000
_cell.angle_alpha   90.00
_cell.angle_beta   90.00
_cell.angle_gamma   90.00
#
_symmetry.space_group_name_H-M   'P 1'
#
loop_
_entity.id
_entity.type
_entity.pdbx_description
1 polymer ?
#
loop_
_entity_poly.entity_id
_entity_poly.type
_entity_poly.pdbx_seq_one_letter_code
_entity_poly.pdbx_strand_id
1 'polypeptide(L)'
;MQQIRTKTEIRIINYVDDILLLHQNKEYLKNMTQGVIDTLKYFGFTINTEKSETEPNQIVIFLGWEWNLANATVKTKQKKRLLLLHDLYNIRRWIKTGTKITVKQEDKLIGKLNYLRLQFQEASLFLNIMDHQKVQAAKLRGWNTMMTMNKTAIPDINQWIAKLRANIPAQLIQIPPQMTMTIDVAPSGWGSTLERELQMIEIAHGTWNKRQVKLSCNNREIQAITQGLRSFAKTLKNLRVQSQTIRSDNSTTVFDIRQCRASISLIKEIKQVHQTIEKLGIQIQIIHFPRVKNEIADALSRLSRVGDYKLKERIFRQICLQMKL
;
A
#
# COMPACT_ATOMS: atom_id res chain seq x y z
N MET A 1 6.00 32.12 -14.34
CA MET A 1 5.21 31.41 -13.30
C MET A 1 5.34 32.00 -11.90
N GLN A 2 6.56 32.18 -11.35
CA GLN A 2 6.72 32.72 -10.00
C GLN A 2 6.10 34.12 -9.82
N GLN A 3 6.28 35.02 -10.80
CA GLN A 3 5.66 36.35 -10.79
C GLN A 3 4.12 36.33 -10.83
N ILE A 4 3.52 35.30 -11.43
CA ILE A 4 2.06 35.12 -11.45
C ILE A 4 1.60 34.67 -10.06
N ARG A 5 2.32 33.72 -9.45
CA ARG A 5 2.02 33.24 -8.09
C ARG A 5 2.10 34.33 -7.03
N THR A 6 3.00 35.30 -7.16
CA THR A 6 3.12 36.39 -6.17
C THR A 6 2.03 37.46 -6.32
N LYS A 7 1.35 37.51 -7.46
CA LYS A 7 0.33 38.51 -7.79
C LYS A 7 -1.10 37.98 -7.71
N THR A 8 -1.27 36.70 -7.44
CA THR A 8 -2.58 36.03 -7.49
C THR A 8 -2.75 35.09 -6.31
N GLU A 9 -3.97 34.92 -5.83
CA GLU A 9 -4.28 34.00 -4.72
C GLU A 9 -4.48 32.54 -5.19
N ILE A 10 -4.39 32.30 -6.50
CA ILE A 10 -4.51 30.95 -7.06
C ILE A 10 -3.25 30.13 -6.80
N ARG A 11 -3.44 28.87 -6.44
CA ARG A 11 -2.33 27.92 -6.32
C ARG A 11 -2.02 27.37 -7.70
N ILE A 12 -0.78 27.58 -8.14
CA ILE A 12 -0.32 27.13 -9.46
C ILE A 12 0.70 26.02 -9.32
N ILE A 13 0.44 24.85 -9.90
CA ILE A 13 1.37 23.74 -10.01
C ILE A 13 1.86 23.71 -11.46
N ASN A 14 3.18 23.65 -11.66
CA ASN A 14 3.79 23.60 -12.98
C ASN A 14 4.71 22.37 -13.05
N TYR A 15 4.60 21.59 -14.12
CA TYR A 15 5.46 20.46 -14.41
C TYR A 15 5.78 20.41 -15.91
N VAL A 16 6.96 20.92 -16.28
CA VAL A 16 7.42 21.03 -17.67
C VAL A 16 6.38 21.78 -18.53
N ASP A 17 5.59 21.06 -19.33
CA ASP A 17 4.57 21.62 -20.23
C ASP A 17 3.16 21.66 -19.61
N ASP A 18 2.93 20.96 -18.49
CA ASP A 18 1.63 20.85 -17.84
C ASP A 18 1.49 21.87 -16.70
N ILE A 19 0.45 22.71 -16.75
CA ILE A 19 0.12 23.69 -15.71
C ILE A 19 -1.26 23.36 -15.12
N LEU A 20 -1.35 23.27 -13.80
CA LEU A 20 -2.59 23.08 -13.05
C LEU A 20 -2.84 24.29 -12.14
N LEU A 21 -4.02 24.88 -12.27
CA LEU A 21 -4.48 26.01 -11.48
C LEU A 21 -5.55 25.54 -10.49
N LEU A 22 -5.43 25.91 -9.22
CA LEU A 22 -6.31 25.48 -8.14
C LEU A 22 -6.75 26.67 -7.31
N HIS A 23 -8.05 26.72 -7.02
CA HIS A 23 -8.64 27.70 -6.12
C HIS A 23 -10.00 27.20 -5.60
N GLN A 24 -10.44 27.66 -4.43
CA GLN A 24 -11.71 27.21 -3.82
C GLN A 24 -12.94 27.83 -4.51
N ASN A 25 -12.85 29.10 -4.91
CA ASN A 25 -13.92 29.79 -5.64
C ASN A 25 -13.81 29.50 -7.15
N LYS A 26 -14.88 28.93 -7.72
CA LYS A 26 -15.01 28.54 -9.14
C LYS A 26 -14.94 29.74 -10.08
N GLU A 27 -15.70 30.80 -9.81
CA GLU A 27 -15.77 31.98 -10.69
C GLU A 27 -14.45 32.73 -10.70
N TYR A 28 -13.85 32.91 -9.52
CA TYR A 28 -12.52 33.51 -9.40
C TYR A 28 -11.48 32.69 -10.16
N LEU A 29 -11.49 31.36 -10.04
CA LEU A 29 -10.58 30.48 -10.78
C LEU A 29 -10.76 30.64 -12.29
N LYS A 30 -12.00 30.69 -12.78
CA LYS A 30 -12.30 30.87 -14.20
C LYS A 30 -11.71 32.17 -14.74
N ASN A 31 -11.96 33.28 -14.05
CA ASN A 31 -11.44 34.59 -14.43
C ASN A 31 -9.91 34.62 -14.41
N MET A 32 -9.32 34.04 -13.35
CA MET A 32 -7.87 34.00 -13.23
C MET A 32 -7.20 33.10 -14.26
N THR A 33 -7.81 31.96 -14.62
CA THR A 33 -7.32 31.08 -15.68
C THR A 33 -7.16 31.85 -17.00
N GLN A 34 -8.14 32.69 -17.36
CA GLN A 34 -8.03 33.52 -18.55
C GLN A 34 -6.87 34.51 -18.45
N GLY A 35 -6.74 35.22 -17.33
CA GLY A 35 -5.61 36.13 -17.09
C GLY A 35 -4.24 35.45 -17.15
N VAL A 36 -4.12 34.21 -16.65
CA VAL A 36 -2.90 33.40 -16.78
C VAL A 36 -2.62 33.05 -18.23
N ILE A 37 -3.63 32.62 -18.99
CA ILE A 37 -3.49 32.31 -20.42
C ILE A 37 -3.00 33.53 -21.20
N ASP A 38 -3.59 34.70 -20.96
CA ASP A 38 -3.23 35.94 -21.65
C ASP A 38 -1.81 36.38 -21.28
N THR A 39 -1.44 36.23 -20.01
CA THR A 39 -0.07 36.48 -19.54
C THR A 39 0.93 35.54 -20.21
N LEU A 40 0.62 34.24 -20.31
CA LEU A 40 1.50 33.27 -20.98
C LEU A 40 1.67 33.60 -22.47
N LYS A 41 0.58 33.95 -23.15
CA LYS A 41 0.62 34.40 -24.56
C LYS A 41 1.46 35.67 -24.71
N TYR A 42 1.31 36.64 -23.80
CA TYR A 42 2.11 37.87 -23.79
C TYR A 42 3.62 37.59 -23.70
N PHE A 43 4.01 36.58 -22.90
CA PHE A 43 5.41 36.14 -22.81
C PHE A 43 5.86 35.21 -23.95
N GLY A 44 5.04 35.04 -25.00
CA GLY A 44 5.40 34.27 -26.20
C GLY A 44 5.13 32.77 -26.11
N PHE A 45 4.41 32.28 -25.10
CA PHE A 45 4.02 30.88 -25.01
C PHE A 45 2.79 30.57 -25.90
N THR A 46 2.85 29.48 -26.65
CA THR A 46 1.72 28.96 -27.42
C THR A 46 0.89 28.00 -26.57
N ILE A 47 -0.39 28.34 -26.36
CA ILE A 47 -1.33 27.51 -25.60
C ILE A 47 -2.08 26.57 -26.55
N ASN A 48 -2.01 25.27 -26.29
CA ASN A 48 -2.80 24.28 -27.02
C ASN A 48 -4.23 24.21 -26.45
N THR A 49 -5.16 24.94 -27.05
CA THR A 49 -6.55 25.04 -26.58
C THR A 49 -7.34 23.74 -26.70
N GLU A 50 -6.98 22.85 -27.63
CA GLU A 50 -7.63 21.54 -27.77
C GLU A 50 -7.30 20.59 -26.60
N LYS A 51 -6.08 20.69 -26.06
CA LYS A 51 -5.62 19.87 -24.94
C LYS A 51 -5.84 20.52 -23.57
N SER A 52 -6.06 21.84 -23.53
CA SER A 52 -6.20 22.59 -22.29
C SER A 52 -7.63 22.58 -21.81
N GLU A 53 -7.85 22.18 -20.55
CA GLU A 53 -9.13 22.30 -19.86
C GLU A 53 -9.15 23.65 -19.12
N THR A 54 -9.93 24.62 -19.61
CA THR A 54 -9.98 26.00 -19.06
C THR A 54 -11.17 26.23 -18.13
N GLU A 55 -12.21 25.41 -18.23
CA GLU A 55 -13.35 25.45 -17.33
C GLU A 55 -13.01 24.74 -16.02
N PRO A 56 -13.19 25.40 -14.85
CA PRO A 56 -12.92 24.78 -13.56
C PRO A 56 -13.76 23.52 -13.30
N ASN A 57 -13.08 22.43 -12.95
CA ASN A 57 -13.69 21.14 -12.65
C ASN A 57 -13.04 20.48 -11.41
N GLN A 58 -13.81 19.63 -10.73
CA GLN A 58 -13.31 18.82 -9.59
C GLN A 58 -12.64 17.53 -10.05
N ILE A 59 -12.94 17.07 -11.27
CA ILE A 59 -12.25 15.96 -11.90
C ILE A 59 -11.36 16.53 -13.00
N VAL A 60 -10.05 16.33 -12.88
CA VAL A 60 -9.06 16.88 -13.82
C VAL A 60 -8.07 15.82 -14.24
N ILE A 61 -7.55 15.95 -15.45
CA ILE A 61 -6.46 15.11 -15.94
C ILE A 61 -5.15 15.89 -15.82
N PHE A 62 -4.24 15.40 -15.00
CA PHE A 62 -2.93 16.05 -14.79
C PHE A 62 -1.84 14.98 -14.67
N LEU A 63 -0.72 15.15 -15.37
CA LEU A 63 0.38 14.17 -15.44
C LEU A 63 -0.07 12.76 -15.84
N GLY A 64 -1.08 12.66 -16.72
CA GLY A 64 -1.61 11.39 -17.20
C GLY A 64 -2.48 10.61 -16.18
N TRP A 65 -2.90 11.25 -15.10
CA TRP A 65 -3.77 10.70 -14.05
C TRP A 65 -5.11 11.42 -14.00
N GLU A 66 -6.16 10.71 -13.62
CA GLU A 66 -7.46 11.31 -13.31
C GLU A 66 -7.50 11.61 -11.81
N TRP A 67 -7.56 12.88 -11.47
CA TRP A 67 -7.62 13.38 -10.09
C TRP A 67 -9.05 13.77 -9.77
N ASN A 68 -9.55 13.31 -8.63
CA ASN A 68 -10.77 13.84 -8.03
C ASN A 68 -10.34 14.73 -6.86
N LEU A 69 -10.40 16.04 -7.07
CA LEU A 69 -9.95 17.07 -6.14
C LEU A 69 -10.87 17.20 -4.93
N ALA A 70 -12.17 16.91 -5.08
CA ALA A 70 -13.14 16.96 -4.00
C ALA A 70 -12.87 15.90 -2.92
N ASN A 71 -12.49 14.69 -3.34
CA ASN A 71 -12.21 13.57 -2.43
C ASN A 71 -10.71 13.32 -2.20
N ALA A 72 -9.85 14.12 -2.85
CA ALA A 72 -8.40 13.94 -2.90
C ALA A 72 -7.99 12.50 -3.26
N THR A 73 -8.55 11.99 -4.36
CA THR A 73 -8.22 10.67 -4.90
C THR A 73 -7.60 10.74 -6.28
N VAL A 74 -6.80 9.72 -6.60
CA VAL A 74 -6.18 9.58 -7.92
C VAL A 74 -6.37 8.17 -8.47
N LYS A 75 -6.66 8.07 -9.77
CA LYS A 75 -6.75 6.78 -10.45
C LYS A 75 -6.28 6.86 -11.90
N THR A 76 -5.97 5.70 -12.46
CA THR A 76 -5.53 5.58 -13.85
C THR A 76 -6.67 5.90 -14.82
N LYS A 77 -6.41 6.75 -15.82
CA LYS A 77 -7.35 7.09 -16.90
C LYS A 77 -7.76 5.84 -17.69
N GLN A 78 -9.03 5.78 -18.09
CA GLN A 78 -9.63 4.63 -18.76
C GLN A 78 -8.86 4.14 -20.01
N LYS A 79 -8.42 5.05 -20.90
CA LYS A 79 -7.67 4.68 -22.11
C LYS A 79 -6.36 3.95 -21.77
N LYS A 80 -5.58 4.48 -20.82
CA LYS A 80 -4.30 3.88 -20.38
C LYS A 80 -4.54 2.55 -19.67
N ARG A 81 -5.58 2.46 -18.85
CA ARG A 81 -6.02 1.22 -18.18
C ARG A 81 -6.30 0.10 -19.17
N LEU A 82 -7.05 0.36 -20.24
CA LEU A 82 -7.39 -0.64 -21.26
C LEU A 82 -6.14 -1.16 -22.01
N LEU A 83 -5.21 -0.26 -22.35
CA LEU A 83 -3.95 -0.65 -23.00
C LEU A 83 -3.10 -1.55 -22.09
N LEU A 84 -3.00 -1.21 -20.80
CA LEU A 84 -2.25 -2.02 -19.83
C LEU A 84 -2.90 -3.39 -19.59
N LEU A 85 -4.24 -3.45 -19.54
CA LEU A 85 -4.95 -4.72 -19.45
C LEU A 85 -4.68 -5.60 -20.68
N HIS A 86 -4.72 -5.03 -21.87
CA HIS A 86 -4.38 -5.74 -23.11
C HIS A 86 -2.94 -6.30 -23.06
N ASP A 87 -1.96 -5.47 -22.68
CA ASP A 87 -0.57 -5.89 -22.52
C ASP A 87 -0.44 -7.06 -21.54
N LEU A 88 -1.11 -6.98 -20.38
CA LEU A 88 -1.07 -8.04 -19.36
C LEU A 88 -1.73 -9.35 -19.83
N TYR A 89 -2.83 -9.29 -20.58
CA TYR A 89 -3.43 -10.51 -21.15
C TYR A 89 -2.51 -11.18 -22.17
N ASN A 90 -1.85 -10.39 -23.01
CA ASN A 90 -0.89 -10.91 -24.00
C ASN A 90 0.29 -11.57 -23.31
N ILE A 91 0.86 -10.91 -22.31
CA ILE A 91 1.99 -11.45 -21.52
C ILE A 91 1.57 -12.74 -20.80
N ARG A 92 0.39 -12.76 -20.18
CA ARG A 92 -0.16 -13.97 -19.56
C ARG A 92 -0.33 -15.11 -20.56
N ARG A 93 -0.79 -14.81 -21.78
CA ARG A 93 -0.91 -15.79 -22.87
C ARG A 93 0.47 -16.32 -23.27
N TRP A 94 1.44 -15.43 -23.51
CA TRP A 94 2.80 -15.79 -23.91
C TRP A 94 3.50 -16.68 -22.88
N ILE A 95 3.34 -16.41 -21.58
CA ILE A 95 3.89 -17.28 -20.52
C ILE A 95 3.27 -18.68 -20.58
N LYS A 96 1.95 -18.76 -20.80
CA LYS A 96 1.25 -20.06 -20.89
C LYS A 96 1.69 -20.87 -22.12
N THR A 97 1.88 -20.21 -23.26
CA THR A 97 2.29 -20.85 -24.52
C THR A 97 3.80 -21.02 -24.65
N GLY A 98 4.60 -20.55 -23.68
CA GLY A 98 6.06 -20.61 -23.75
C GLY A 98 6.67 -19.70 -24.82
N THR A 99 5.91 -18.70 -25.29
CA THR A 99 6.37 -17.76 -26.31
C THR A 99 7.57 -16.98 -25.79
N LYS A 100 8.63 -16.93 -26.60
CA LYS A 100 9.83 -16.16 -26.29
C LYS A 100 9.56 -14.67 -26.50
N ILE A 101 10.03 -13.85 -25.59
CA ILE A 101 10.01 -12.38 -25.69
C ILE A 101 11.41 -11.81 -25.46
N THR A 102 11.65 -10.60 -25.94
CA THR A 102 12.91 -9.91 -25.62
C THR A 102 12.93 -9.42 -24.19
N VAL A 103 14.11 -9.35 -23.57
CA VAL A 103 14.30 -8.72 -22.25
C VAL A 103 13.78 -7.27 -22.23
N LYS A 104 13.99 -6.52 -23.34
CA LYS A 104 13.42 -5.17 -23.52
C LYS A 104 11.89 -5.11 -23.46
N GLN A 105 11.19 -6.11 -23.99
CA GLN A 105 9.72 -6.13 -23.93
C GLN A 105 9.24 -6.31 -22.48
N GLU A 106 9.90 -7.16 -21.70
CA GLU A 106 9.61 -7.32 -20.27
C GLU A 106 9.92 -6.03 -19.49
N ASP A 107 11.08 -5.41 -19.74
CA ASP A 107 11.46 -4.15 -19.10
C ASP A 107 10.45 -3.02 -19.38
N LYS A 108 9.99 -2.90 -20.63
CA LYS A 108 8.96 -1.93 -21.02
C LYS A 108 7.64 -2.16 -20.26
N LEU A 109 7.25 -3.42 -20.05
CA LEU A 109 6.07 -3.74 -19.23
C LEU A 109 6.29 -3.35 -17.77
N ILE A 110 7.44 -3.70 -17.19
CA ILE A 110 7.79 -3.33 -15.81
C ILE A 110 7.76 -1.81 -15.63
N GLY A 111 8.33 -1.04 -16.57
CA GLY A 111 8.27 0.42 -16.54
C GLY A 111 6.85 0.96 -16.58
N LYS A 112 6.00 0.40 -17.44
CA LYS A 112 4.57 0.74 -17.53
C LYS A 112 3.80 0.43 -16.23
N LEU A 113 4.12 -0.66 -15.55
CA LEU A 113 3.48 -1.03 -14.27
C LEU A 113 4.03 -0.23 -13.09
N ASN A 114 5.33 0.09 -13.10
CA ASN A 114 5.95 0.97 -12.12
C ASN A 114 5.37 2.38 -12.13
N TYR A 115 4.96 2.87 -13.31
CA TYR A 115 4.20 4.12 -13.41
C TYR A 115 2.97 4.09 -12.49
N LEU A 116 2.32 2.94 -12.31
CA LEU A 116 1.09 2.82 -11.52
C LEU A 116 1.29 2.93 -10.00
N ARG A 117 2.54 3.05 -9.52
CA ARG A 117 2.87 3.08 -8.09
C ARG A 117 2.20 4.22 -7.32
N LEU A 118 1.82 5.31 -8.00
CA LEU A 118 1.04 6.39 -7.38
C LEU A 118 -0.35 5.91 -6.93
N GLN A 119 -1.00 5.04 -7.71
CA GLN A 119 -2.31 4.49 -7.38
C GLN A 119 -2.20 3.20 -6.56
N PHE A 120 -1.24 2.33 -6.86
CA PHE A 120 -1.04 1.05 -6.17
C PHE A 120 0.34 1.06 -5.50
N GLN A 121 0.42 1.47 -4.23
CA GLN A 121 1.71 1.65 -3.55
C GLN A 121 2.54 0.37 -3.51
N GLU A 122 1.87 -0.77 -3.37
CA GLU A 122 2.41 -2.11 -3.33
C GLU A 122 2.78 -2.68 -4.71
N ALA A 123 2.65 -1.89 -5.78
CA ALA A 123 2.99 -2.26 -7.17
C ALA A 123 4.32 -3.03 -7.27
N SER A 124 5.35 -2.54 -6.58
CA SER A 124 6.70 -3.11 -6.61
C SER A 124 6.74 -4.56 -6.13
N LEU A 125 5.89 -4.97 -5.18
CA LEU A 125 5.86 -6.35 -4.69
C LEU A 125 5.51 -7.35 -5.79
N PHE A 126 4.64 -6.96 -6.72
CA PHE A 126 4.18 -7.80 -7.82
C PHE A 126 5.09 -7.74 -9.04
N LEU A 127 6.15 -6.93 -9.01
CA LEU A 127 7.12 -6.82 -10.10
C LEU A 127 8.41 -7.58 -9.82
N ASN A 128 8.69 -7.93 -8.56
CA ASN A 128 9.95 -8.54 -8.15
C ASN A 128 10.32 -9.83 -8.89
N ILE A 129 9.35 -10.71 -9.19
CA ILE A 129 9.62 -11.96 -9.92
C ILE A 129 10.07 -11.66 -11.35
N MET A 130 9.37 -10.75 -12.04
CA MET A 130 9.69 -10.35 -13.41
C MET A 130 11.01 -9.56 -13.45
N ASP A 131 11.20 -8.63 -12.52
CA ASP A 131 12.42 -7.81 -12.46
C ASP A 131 13.67 -8.67 -12.22
N HIS A 132 13.59 -9.66 -11.33
CA HIS A 132 14.69 -10.59 -11.09
C HIS A 132 15.03 -11.42 -12.34
N GLN A 133 14.02 -11.97 -13.04
CA GLN A 133 14.24 -12.74 -14.28
C GLN A 133 14.86 -11.88 -15.37
N LYS A 134 14.31 -10.69 -15.58
CA LYS A 134 14.81 -9.70 -16.52
C LYS A 134 16.27 -9.35 -16.22
N VAL A 135 16.61 -9.01 -14.98
CA VAL A 135 17.98 -8.62 -14.59
C VAL A 135 18.96 -9.76 -14.81
N GLN A 136 18.59 -11.00 -14.47
CA GLN A 136 19.44 -12.18 -14.74
C GLN A 136 19.66 -12.39 -16.23
N ALA A 137 18.60 -12.33 -17.04
CA ALA A 137 18.70 -12.51 -18.48
C ALA A 137 19.53 -11.40 -19.16
N ALA A 138 19.30 -10.14 -18.76
CA ALA A 138 20.04 -8.98 -19.26
C ALA A 138 21.55 -9.12 -18.99
N LYS A 139 21.93 -9.52 -17.76
CA LYS A 139 23.33 -9.70 -17.36
C LYS A 139 24.01 -10.83 -18.12
N LEU A 140 23.32 -11.95 -18.33
CA LEU A 140 23.92 -13.14 -18.93
C LEU A 140 24.01 -13.06 -20.46
N ARG A 141 23.06 -12.40 -21.12
CA ARG A 141 22.91 -12.50 -22.59
C ARG A 141 22.67 -11.16 -23.29
N GLY A 142 22.35 -10.10 -22.56
CA GLY A 142 22.08 -8.77 -23.09
C GLY A 142 20.59 -8.46 -23.28
N TRP A 143 20.29 -7.18 -23.55
CA TRP A 143 18.92 -6.64 -23.58
C TRP A 143 18.08 -7.09 -24.79
N ASN A 144 18.73 -7.43 -25.90
CA ASN A 144 18.03 -7.86 -27.13
C ASN A 144 17.77 -9.38 -27.15
N THR A 145 18.21 -10.11 -26.13
CA THR A 145 18.05 -11.56 -26.10
C THR A 145 16.62 -11.97 -25.87
N MET A 146 16.25 -13.08 -26.52
CA MET A 146 14.96 -13.74 -26.32
C MET A 146 15.00 -14.65 -25.09
N MET A 147 14.00 -14.53 -24.23
CA MET A 147 13.79 -15.35 -23.04
C MET A 147 12.34 -15.82 -22.93
N THR A 148 12.13 -16.91 -22.19
CA THR A 148 10.79 -17.36 -21.80
C THR A 148 10.57 -16.97 -20.35
N MET A 149 9.54 -16.17 -20.09
CA MET A 149 9.15 -15.80 -18.74
C MET A 149 8.65 -17.01 -17.95
N ASN A 150 9.02 -17.09 -16.67
CA ASN A 150 8.64 -18.23 -15.83
C ASN A 150 7.14 -18.20 -15.50
N LYS A 151 6.50 -19.38 -15.48
CA LYS A 151 5.11 -19.56 -15.06
C LYS A 151 4.85 -19.08 -13.62
N THR A 152 5.88 -18.95 -12.78
CA THR A 152 5.80 -18.36 -11.43
C THR A 152 5.36 -16.89 -11.42
N ALA A 153 5.46 -16.16 -12.55
CA ALA A 153 4.97 -14.79 -12.66
C ALA A 153 3.44 -14.69 -12.91
N ILE A 154 2.77 -15.79 -13.28
CA ILE A 154 1.32 -15.79 -13.59
C ILE A 154 0.45 -15.29 -12.42
N PRO A 155 0.68 -15.69 -11.15
CA PRO A 155 -0.10 -15.16 -10.03
C PRO A 155 -0.01 -13.63 -9.89
N ASP A 156 1.18 -13.07 -10.07
CA ASP A 156 1.42 -11.62 -9.97
C ASP A 156 0.73 -10.89 -11.13
N ILE A 157 0.79 -11.44 -12.34
CA ILE A 157 0.07 -10.88 -13.51
C ILE A 157 -1.45 -10.92 -13.29
N ASN A 158 -1.99 -12.01 -12.74
CA ASN A 158 -3.41 -12.10 -12.44
C ASN A 158 -3.84 -11.08 -11.36
N GLN A 159 -3.00 -10.82 -10.37
CA GLN A 159 -3.24 -9.78 -9.37
C GLN A 159 -3.22 -8.37 -10.00
N TRP A 160 -2.28 -8.10 -10.90
CA TRP A 160 -2.27 -6.86 -11.68
C TRP A 160 -3.54 -6.67 -12.51
N ILE A 161 -4.00 -7.72 -13.19
CA ILE A 161 -5.25 -7.69 -13.96
C ILE A 161 -6.44 -7.38 -13.02
N ALA A 162 -6.51 -8.01 -11.85
CA ALA A 162 -7.57 -7.78 -10.88
C ALA A 162 -7.57 -6.32 -10.39
N LYS A 163 -6.41 -5.76 -10.03
CA LYS A 163 -6.26 -4.37 -9.58
C LYS A 163 -6.66 -3.37 -10.66
N LEU A 164 -6.20 -3.57 -11.90
CA LEU A 164 -6.56 -2.69 -13.01
C LEU A 164 -8.04 -2.79 -13.39
N ARG A 165 -8.66 -3.97 -13.26
CA ARG A 165 -10.11 -4.12 -13.46
C ARG A 165 -10.91 -3.35 -12.41
N ALA A 166 -10.54 -3.50 -11.14
CA ALA A 166 -11.20 -2.81 -10.03
C ALA A 166 -10.98 -1.30 -10.11
N ASN A 167 -9.78 -0.86 -10.49
CA ASN A 167 -9.35 0.54 -10.62
C ASN A 167 -9.74 1.40 -9.42
N ILE A 168 -9.60 0.83 -8.23
CA ILE A 168 -9.91 1.50 -6.97
C ILE A 168 -9.01 2.74 -6.87
N PRO A 169 -9.56 3.95 -6.65
CA PRO A 169 -8.76 5.16 -6.50
C PRO A 169 -7.85 5.07 -5.27
N ALA A 170 -6.66 5.66 -5.36
CA ALA A 170 -5.82 5.87 -4.18
C ALA A 170 -6.30 7.10 -3.41
N GLN A 171 -6.51 6.95 -2.10
CA GLN A 171 -6.75 8.06 -1.19
C GLN A 171 -5.41 8.74 -0.87
N LEU A 172 -5.32 10.05 -1.10
CA LEU A 172 -4.10 10.82 -0.87
C LEU A 172 -4.04 11.47 0.52
N ILE A 173 -5.21 11.68 1.13
CA ILE A 173 -5.30 12.21 2.50
C ILE A 173 -4.86 11.13 3.48
N GLN A 174 -3.94 11.50 4.38
CA GLN A 174 -3.60 10.67 5.53
C GLN A 174 -4.60 10.92 6.66
N ILE A 175 -5.39 9.89 6.96
CA ILE A 175 -6.34 9.92 8.07
C ILE A 175 -5.57 9.64 9.36
N PRO A 176 -5.70 10.48 10.41
CA PRO A 176 -5.12 10.20 11.71
C PRO A 176 -5.52 8.81 12.23
N PRO A 177 -4.58 8.03 12.78
CA PRO A 177 -4.89 6.68 13.23
C PRO A 177 -5.88 6.72 14.40
N GLN A 178 -6.96 5.95 14.27
CA GLN A 178 -8.01 5.85 15.30
C GLN A 178 -7.74 4.68 16.26
N MET A 179 -6.96 3.71 15.82
CA MET A 179 -6.60 2.51 16.56
C MET A 179 -5.09 2.30 16.50
N THR A 180 -4.54 1.69 17.54
CA THR A 180 -3.15 1.21 17.54
C THR A 180 -3.14 -0.29 17.77
N MET A 181 -2.58 -1.03 16.83
CA MET A 181 -2.25 -2.43 16.99
C MET A 181 -0.77 -2.55 17.37
N THR A 182 -0.46 -3.16 18.50
CA THR A 182 0.92 -3.51 18.87
C THR A 182 1.11 -5.00 18.70
N ILE A 183 2.24 -5.41 18.16
CA ILE A 183 2.58 -6.83 18.00
C ILE A 183 3.90 -7.13 18.70
N ASP A 184 4.05 -8.38 19.13
CA ASP A 184 5.32 -8.94 19.58
C ASP A 184 5.43 -10.41 19.18
N VAL A 185 6.67 -10.84 18.96
CA VAL A 185 6.98 -12.21 18.57
C VAL A 185 8.01 -12.83 19.51
N ALA A 186 7.66 -14.00 20.02
CA ALA A 186 8.56 -14.88 20.75
C ALA A 186 8.86 -16.16 19.93
N PRO A 187 9.87 -16.95 20.34
CA PRO A 187 10.14 -18.23 19.71
C PRO A 187 8.96 -19.21 19.72
N SER A 188 8.08 -19.10 20.71
CA SER A 188 6.97 -20.02 20.96
C SER A 188 5.62 -19.56 20.38
N GLY A 189 5.43 -18.25 20.22
CA GLY A 189 4.18 -17.69 19.74
C GLY A 189 4.27 -16.20 19.38
N TRP A 190 3.11 -15.61 19.16
CA TRP A 190 2.93 -14.19 18.91
C TRP A 190 1.84 -13.64 19.82
N GLY A 191 1.97 -12.36 20.14
CA GLY A 191 1.01 -11.59 20.90
C GLY A 191 0.68 -10.31 20.14
N SER A 192 -0.55 -9.85 20.27
CA SER A 192 -0.97 -8.58 19.72
C SER A 192 -2.05 -7.94 20.59
N THR A 193 -1.96 -6.62 20.71
CA THR A 193 -2.92 -5.78 21.42
C THR A 193 -3.56 -4.80 20.45
N LEU A 194 -4.82 -4.47 20.67
CA LEU A 194 -5.54 -3.42 19.96
C LEU A 194 -6.01 -2.37 20.98
N GLU A 195 -5.58 -1.13 20.77
CA GLU A 195 -5.81 -0.01 21.68
C GLU A 195 -6.52 1.14 20.94
N ARG A 196 -7.40 1.84 21.66
CA ARG A 196 -8.01 3.11 21.24
C ARG A 196 -7.77 4.14 22.33
N GLU A 197 -7.16 5.28 21.99
CA GLU A 197 -6.90 6.36 22.96
C GLU A 197 -6.22 5.87 24.26
N LEU A 198 -5.24 4.94 24.12
CA LEU A 198 -4.51 4.28 25.21
C LEU A 198 -5.33 3.29 26.06
N GLN A 199 -6.60 3.06 25.72
CA GLN A 199 -7.43 2.02 26.34
C GLN A 199 -7.35 0.73 25.53
N MET A 200 -7.11 -0.38 26.23
CA MET A 200 -7.09 -1.71 25.63
C MET A 200 -8.50 -2.13 25.21
N ILE A 201 -8.68 -2.46 23.94
CA ILE A 201 -9.97 -2.90 23.38
C ILE A 201 -10.00 -4.42 23.25
N GLU A 202 -8.94 -5.00 22.70
CA GLU A 202 -8.89 -6.42 22.38
C GLU A 202 -7.45 -6.92 22.42
N ILE A 203 -7.28 -8.19 22.79
CA ILE A 203 -5.98 -8.88 22.77
C ILE A 203 -6.11 -10.15 21.93
N ALA A 204 -5.05 -10.48 21.22
CA ALA A 204 -4.94 -11.70 20.45
C ALA A 204 -3.58 -12.33 20.67
N HIS A 205 -3.54 -13.65 20.76
CA HIS A 205 -2.29 -14.38 20.86
C HIS A 205 -2.43 -15.75 20.18
N GLY A 206 -1.30 -16.36 19.86
CA GLY A 206 -1.28 -17.68 19.24
C GLY A 206 0.09 -18.32 19.27
N THR A 207 0.12 -19.64 19.11
CA THR A 207 1.36 -20.41 19.07
C THR A 207 1.83 -20.64 17.64
N TRP A 208 3.14 -20.76 17.47
CA TRP A 208 3.71 -21.11 16.17
C TRP A 208 3.57 -22.61 15.92
N ASN A 209 3.09 -22.97 14.73
CA ASN A 209 3.12 -24.37 14.31
C ASN A 209 4.56 -24.83 13.98
N LYS A 210 4.76 -26.15 13.85
CA LYS A 210 6.09 -26.76 13.59
C LYS A 210 6.84 -26.16 12.38
N ARG A 211 6.13 -25.65 11.38
CA ARG A 211 6.74 -24.99 10.21
C ARG A 211 7.11 -23.54 10.52
N GLN A 212 6.24 -22.82 11.23
CA GLN A 212 6.44 -21.41 11.60
C GLN A 212 7.57 -21.22 12.60
N VAL A 213 7.78 -22.15 13.53
CA VAL A 213 8.89 -22.10 14.49
C VAL A 213 10.25 -22.05 13.78
N LYS A 214 10.37 -22.68 12.60
CA LYS A 214 11.59 -22.73 11.80
C LYS A 214 11.84 -21.48 10.95
N LEU A 215 10.89 -20.54 10.91
CA LEU A 215 11.02 -19.32 10.13
C LEU A 215 11.95 -18.32 10.82
N SER A 216 12.53 -17.42 10.01
CA SER A 216 13.32 -16.30 10.52
C SER A 216 12.48 -15.40 11.45
N CYS A 217 13.15 -14.61 12.28
CA CYS A 217 12.47 -13.62 13.13
C CYS A 217 11.61 -12.65 12.27
N ASN A 218 12.18 -12.10 11.19
CA ASN A 218 11.48 -11.19 10.28
C ASN A 218 10.24 -11.84 9.63
N ASN A 219 10.34 -13.11 9.21
CA ASN A 219 9.17 -13.84 8.69
C ASN A 219 8.07 -13.97 9.74
N ARG A 220 8.42 -14.30 11.00
CA ARG A 220 7.44 -14.46 12.07
C ARG A 220 6.81 -13.12 12.46
N GLU A 221 7.58 -12.04 12.48
CA GLU A 221 7.10 -10.67 12.66
C GLU A 221 6.04 -10.29 11.62
N ILE A 222 6.33 -10.46 10.32
CA ILE A 222 5.36 -10.15 9.26
C ILE A 222 4.10 -11.04 9.35
N GLN A 223 4.27 -12.31 9.74
CA GLN A 223 3.13 -13.21 9.96
C GLN A 223 2.31 -12.84 11.19
N ALA A 224 2.94 -12.35 12.27
CA ALA A 224 2.25 -11.85 13.45
C ALA A 224 1.39 -10.63 13.10
N ILE A 225 1.89 -9.70 12.28
CA ILE A 225 1.09 -8.59 11.74
C ILE A 225 -0.15 -9.11 11.02
N THR A 226 0.02 -10.07 10.11
CA THR A 226 -1.11 -10.65 9.36
C THR A 226 -2.13 -11.31 10.29
N GLN A 227 -1.67 -11.98 11.35
CA GLN A 227 -2.55 -12.64 12.31
C GLN A 227 -3.28 -11.64 13.21
N GLY A 228 -2.59 -10.62 13.75
CA GLY A 228 -3.22 -9.54 14.51
C GLY A 228 -4.31 -8.83 13.69
N LEU A 229 -4.01 -8.46 12.44
CA LEU A 229 -4.99 -7.85 11.54
C LEU A 229 -6.22 -8.74 11.31
N ARG A 230 -6.04 -10.05 11.22
CA ARG A 230 -7.16 -11.00 11.03
C ARG A 230 -7.98 -11.17 12.31
N SER A 231 -7.33 -11.27 13.46
CA SER A 231 -8.01 -11.39 14.75
C SER A 231 -8.91 -10.18 15.01
N PHE A 232 -8.40 -8.97 14.75
CA PHE A 232 -9.14 -7.74 14.99
C PHE A 232 -10.07 -7.32 13.84
N ALA A 233 -10.13 -8.09 12.75
CA ALA A 233 -10.88 -7.71 11.54
C ALA A 233 -12.37 -7.41 11.82
N LYS A 234 -13.01 -8.18 12.72
CA LYS A 234 -14.42 -7.98 13.09
C LYS A 234 -14.59 -6.66 13.85
N THR A 235 -13.76 -6.42 14.84
CA THR A 235 -13.78 -5.22 15.68
C THR A 235 -13.52 -3.96 14.86
N LEU A 236 -12.51 -3.97 13.99
CA LEU A 236 -12.18 -2.87 13.09
C LEU A 236 -13.35 -2.51 12.16
N LYS A 237 -14.05 -3.52 11.62
CA LYS A 237 -15.23 -3.32 10.76
C LYS A 237 -16.43 -2.78 11.55
N ASN A 238 -16.72 -3.35 12.71
CA ASN A 238 -17.85 -2.93 13.55
C ASN A 238 -17.71 -1.48 14.00
N LEU A 239 -16.50 -1.07 14.36
CA LEU A 239 -16.18 0.29 14.76
C LEU A 239 -15.95 1.25 13.59
N ARG A 240 -16.09 0.76 12.34
CA ARG A 240 -15.90 1.54 11.10
C ARG A 240 -14.56 2.31 11.08
N VAL A 241 -13.51 1.66 11.56
CA VAL A 241 -12.16 2.24 11.60
C VAL A 241 -11.70 2.49 10.16
N GLN A 242 -11.21 3.70 9.91
CA GLN A 242 -10.68 4.11 8.60
C GLN A 242 -9.15 4.10 8.58
N SER A 243 -8.50 4.27 9.74
CA SER A 243 -7.04 4.33 9.85
C SER A 243 -6.54 3.73 11.14
N GLN A 244 -5.44 2.99 11.07
CA GLN A 244 -4.77 2.41 12.23
C GLN A 244 -3.25 2.51 12.16
N THR A 245 -2.62 2.55 13.33
CA THR A 245 -1.18 2.39 13.49
C THR A 245 -0.84 0.94 13.81
N ILE A 246 0.22 0.41 13.22
CA ILE A 246 0.84 -0.87 13.60
C ILE A 246 2.20 -0.57 14.23
N ARG A 247 2.42 -1.09 15.44
CA ARG A 247 3.67 -0.99 16.19
C ARG A 247 4.37 -2.35 16.19
N SER A 248 5.64 -2.37 15.79
CA SER A 248 6.55 -3.53 15.85
C SER A 248 7.91 -3.07 16.34
N ASP A 249 8.61 -3.91 17.11
CA ASP A 249 9.98 -3.65 17.56
C ASP A 249 11.02 -3.99 16.49
N ASN A 250 10.62 -4.64 15.39
CA ASN A 250 11.51 -5.00 14.30
C ASN A 250 11.55 -3.89 13.23
N SER A 251 12.56 -3.04 13.30
CA SER A 251 12.76 -1.94 12.34
C SER A 251 12.89 -2.41 10.90
N THR A 252 13.41 -3.62 10.67
CA THR A 252 13.53 -4.21 9.32
C THR A 252 12.15 -4.53 8.75
N THR A 253 11.29 -5.18 9.55
CA THR A 253 9.90 -5.44 9.16
C THR A 253 9.15 -4.13 8.88
N VAL A 254 9.32 -3.12 9.74
CA VAL A 254 8.72 -1.79 9.55
C VAL A 254 9.17 -1.17 8.23
N PHE A 255 10.46 -1.23 7.92
CA PHE A 255 11.03 -0.70 6.68
C PHE A 255 10.51 -1.45 5.45
N ASP A 256 10.56 -2.78 5.48
CA ASP A 256 10.21 -3.64 4.35
C ASP A 256 8.74 -3.46 3.91
N ILE A 257 7.82 -3.40 4.89
CA ILE A 257 6.39 -3.16 4.65
C ILE A 257 6.18 -1.73 4.14
N ARG A 258 6.77 -0.73 4.81
CA ARG A 258 6.59 0.68 4.43
C ARG A 258 7.10 0.97 3.02
N GLN A 259 8.24 0.40 2.65
CA GLN A 259 8.85 0.63 1.34
C GLN A 259 8.31 -0.30 0.25
N CYS A 260 7.52 -1.31 0.61
CA CYS A 260 7.11 -2.39 -0.30
C CYS A 260 8.32 -3.03 -1.00
N ARG A 261 9.41 -3.22 -0.24
CA ARG A 261 10.69 -3.77 -0.70
C ARG A 261 11.16 -4.79 0.31
N ALA A 262 11.40 -6.01 -0.13
CA ALA A 262 11.93 -7.05 0.75
C ALA A 262 12.65 -8.13 -0.06
N SER A 263 13.38 -9.00 0.65
CA SER A 263 13.97 -10.19 0.05
C SER A 263 12.90 -11.13 -0.52
N ILE A 264 13.31 -11.98 -1.46
CA ILE A 264 12.43 -12.98 -2.11
C ILE A 264 11.70 -13.86 -1.07
N SER A 265 12.35 -14.15 0.06
CA SER A 265 11.79 -14.95 1.16
C SER A 265 10.69 -14.28 1.98
N LEU A 266 10.51 -12.95 1.87
CA LEU A 266 9.54 -12.17 2.65
C LEU A 266 8.41 -11.58 1.79
N ILE A 267 8.61 -11.46 0.47
CA ILE A 267 7.65 -10.85 -0.45
C ILE A 267 6.26 -11.48 -0.34
N LYS A 268 6.19 -12.81 -0.20
CA LYS A 268 4.91 -13.53 -0.13
C LYS A 268 4.12 -13.10 1.10
N GLU A 269 4.79 -12.99 2.25
CA GLU A 269 4.20 -12.60 3.52
C GLU A 269 3.78 -11.13 3.50
N ILE A 270 4.60 -10.23 2.96
CA ILE A 270 4.26 -8.81 2.83
C ILE A 270 3.06 -8.62 1.88
N LYS A 271 3.00 -9.37 0.77
CA LYS A 271 1.80 -9.38 -0.10
C LYS A 271 0.54 -9.77 0.68
N GLN A 272 0.62 -10.72 1.62
CA GLN A 272 -0.53 -11.09 2.45
C GLN A 272 -0.94 -9.99 3.42
N VAL A 273 0.01 -9.24 3.98
CA VAL A 273 -0.27 -8.06 4.80
C VAL A 273 -1.08 -7.06 3.97
N HIS A 274 -0.56 -6.60 2.83
CA HIS A 274 -1.26 -5.62 1.98
C HIS A 274 -2.64 -6.11 1.52
N GLN A 275 -2.78 -7.38 1.12
CA GLN A 275 -4.09 -7.95 0.77
C GLN A 275 -5.07 -7.96 1.94
N THR A 276 -4.59 -8.17 3.17
CA THR A 276 -5.44 -8.12 4.35
C THR A 276 -5.89 -6.69 4.62
N ILE A 277 -4.98 -5.72 4.49
CA ILE A 277 -5.27 -4.29 4.63
C ILE A 277 -6.31 -3.83 3.59
N GLU A 278 -6.12 -4.18 2.31
CA GLU A 278 -7.06 -3.84 1.26
C GLU A 278 -8.46 -4.41 1.51
N LYS A 279 -8.56 -5.66 2.01
CA LYS A 279 -9.85 -6.28 2.37
C LYS A 279 -10.52 -5.61 3.56
N LEU A 280 -9.74 -5.02 4.47
CA LEU A 280 -10.27 -4.24 5.58
C LEU A 280 -10.71 -2.84 5.13
N GLY A 281 -10.14 -2.32 4.04
CA GLY A 281 -10.45 -0.99 3.53
C GLY A 281 -9.92 0.13 4.43
N ILE A 282 -8.84 -0.14 5.15
CA ILE A 282 -8.26 0.79 6.13
C ILE A 282 -6.90 1.31 5.68
N GLN A 283 -6.60 2.55 6.05
CA GLN A 283 -5.26 3.10 5.94
C GLN A 283 -4.39 2.59 7.10
N ILE A 284 -3.14 2.25 6.81
CA ILE A 284 -2.20 1.77 7.83
C ILE A 284 -0.97 2.65 7.87
N GLN A 285 -0.54 2.95 9.10
CA GLN A 285 0.77 3.52 9.39
C GLN A 285 1.57 2.52 10.22
N ILE A 286 2.65 1.98 9.67
CA ILE A 286 3.55 1.10 10.43
C ILE A 286 4.70 1.89 11.03
N ILE A 287 4.96 1.73 12.33
CA ILE A 287 6.01 2.44 13.07
C ILE A 287 6.84 1.47 13.92
N HIS A 288 8.12 1.81 14.09
CA HIS A 288 8.98 1.12 15.02
C HIS A 288 8.63 1.53 16.46
N PHE A 289 8.50 0.55 17.34
CA PHE A 289 8.15 0.74 18.74
C PHE A 289 9.10 -0.06 19.64
N PRO A 290 9.88 0.58 20.52
CA PRO A 290 10.88 -0.10 21.32
C PRO A 290 10.28 -1.21 22.20
N ARG A 291 10.94 -2.37 22.22
CA ARG A 291 10.51 -3.55 22.98
C ARG A 291 10.27 -3.29 24.47
N VAL A 292 11.05 -2.40 25.09
CA VAL A 292 10.90 -2.03 26.51
C VAL A 292 9.51 -1.46 26.82
N LYS A 293 8.85 -0.85 25.83
CA LYS A 293 7.49 -0.30 25.99
C LYS A 293 6.39 -1.30 25.60
N ASN A 294 6.76 -2.51 25.17
CA ASN A 294 5.87 -3.51 24.58
C ASN A 294 5.58 -4.69 25.54
N GLU A 295 5.43 -4.40 26.83
CA GLU A 295 5.37 -5.42 27.88
C GLU A 295 4.18 -6.38 27.72
N ILE A 296 3.01 -5.85 27.36
CA ILE A 296 1.79 -6.66 27.23
C ILE A 296 1.89 -7.61 26.04
N ALA A 297 2.27 -7.13 24.86
CA ALA A 297 2.38 -8.01 23.70
C ALA A 297 3.53 -9.02 23.88
N ASP A 298 4.64 -8.66 24.52
CA ASP A 298 5.74 -9.59 24.87
C ASP A 298 5.29 -10.68 25.86
N ALA A 299 4.47 -10.33 26.86
CA ALA A 299 3.86 -11.33 27.73
C ALA A 299 2.93 -12.27 26.94
N LEU A 300 2.10 -11.71 26.05
CA LEU A 300 1.18 -12.48 25.21
C LEU A 300 1.92 -13.43 24.24
N SER A 301 3.03 -13.00 23.65
CA SER A 301 3.81 -13.82 22.71
C SER A 301 4.47 -15.02 23.40
N ARG A 302 4.74 -14.89 24.70
CA ARG A 302 5.37 -15.92 25.55
C ARG A 302 4.37 -16.78 26.32
N LEU A 303 3.06 -16.52 26.22
CA LEU A 303 2.02 -17.21 26.99
C LEU A 303 2.15 -18.73 26.97
N SER A 304 2.54 -19.34 25.86
CA SER A 304 2.70 -20.81 25.79
C SER A 304 3.81 -21.39 26.66
N ARG A 305 4.72 -20.58 27.20
CA ARG A 305 5.73 -21.01 28.20
C ARG A 305 5.18 -21.00 29.62
N VAL A 306 4.14 -20.21 29.85
CA VAL A 306 3.39 -20.14 31.10
C VAL A 306 2.27 -21.15 30.91
N GLY A 307 2.49 -22.42 31.26
CA GLY A 307 1.55 -23.52 30.97
C GLY A 307 0.10 -23.17 31.29
N ASP A 308 -0.87 -23.88 30.71
CA ASP A 308 -2.32 -23.63 30.89
C ASP A 308 -2.72 -23.59 32.39
N TYR A 309 -2.51 -22.47 33.07
CA TYR A 309 -2.91 -22.27 34.45
C TYR A 309 -4.39 -21.96 34.44
N LYS A 310 -5.19 -23.03 34.37
CA LYS A 310 -6.59 -22.97 34.70
C LYS A 310 -6.69 -22.95 36.23
N LEU A 311 -7.09 -21.82 36.81
CA LEU A 311 -7.52 -21.83 38.20
C LEU A 311 -8.65 -22.85 38.33
N LYS A 312 -8.55 -23.77 39.29
CA LYS A 312 -9.69 -24.65 39.61
C LYS A 312 -10.89 -23.74 39.88
N GLU A 313 -12.01 -23.99 39.20
CA GLU A 313 -13.19 -23.13 39.24
C GLU A 313 -13.66 -22.84 40.68
N ARG A 314 -13.46 -23.81 41.58
CA ARG A 314 -13.75 -23.68 43.01
C ARG A 314 -12.89 -22.61 43.70
N ILE A 315 -11.60 -22.53 43.38
CA ILE A 315 -10.67 -21.52 43.92
C ILE A 315 -11.00 -20.15 43.33
N PHE A 316 -11.31 -20.09 42.02
CA PHE A 316 -11.71 -18.85 41.37
C PHE A 316 -12.98 -18.26 41.99
N ARG A 317 -14.03 -19.07 42.18
CA ARG A 317 -15.26 -18.64 42.86
C ARG A 317 -15.00 -18.17 44.30
N GLN A 318 -14.09 -18.83 45.01
CA GLN A 318 -13.74 -18.47 46.38
C GLN A 318 -12.99 -17.13 46.46
N ILE A 319 -12.10 -16.85 45.50
CA ILE A 319 -11.41 -15.57 45.39
C ILE A 319 -12.40 -14.45 45.01
N CYS A 320 -13.32 -14.68 44.06
CA CYS A 320 -14.36 -13.69 43.72
C CYS A 320 -15.23 -13.34 44.95
N LEU A 321 -15.61 -14.34 45.74
CA LEU A 321 -16.36 -14.13 46.99
C LEU A 321 -15.56 -13.35 48.04
N GLN A 322 -14.24 -13.58 48.14
CA GLN A 322 -13.38 -12.85 49.08
C GLN A 322 -13.06 -11.42 48.65
N MET A 323 -13.05 -11.15 47.34
CA MET A 323 -12.75 -9.83 46.79
C MET A 323 -13.99 -8.91 46.66
N LYS A 324 -15.20 -9.38 47.03
CA LYS A 324 -16.48 -8.67 46.87
C LYS A 324 -16.67 -8.08 45.46
N LEU A 325 -16.34 -8.86 44.43
CA LEU A 325 -16.70 -8.56 43.03
C LEU A 325 -18.08 -9.14 42.71
#